data_AF-A0A8T7H397-F1
#
_entry.id   AF-A0A8T7H397-F1
#
_cell.length_a   1.000
_cell.length_b   1.000
_cell.length_c   1.000
_cell.angle_alpha   90.00
_cell.angle_beta   90.00
_cell.angle_gamma   90.00
#
_symmetry.space_group_name_H-M   'P 1'
#
loop_
_entity.id
_entity.type
_entity.pdbx_description
1 polymer ?
#
loop_
_entity_poly.entity_id
_entity_poly.type
_entity_poly.pdbx_seq_one_letter_code
_entity_poly.pdbx_strand_id
1 'polypeptide(L)'
;MGITLDRYVMRALLTSVLFGVIWAVVGFLVMRFAVLPEVRVRVHNVFAVRLPAFVLTDASVAALQVAASALIFVIAAYAAFLFFRAYPSLLKKNRAAGINLLLHNAVAYIYAMRRGGAEMMEIFRSVAGEAQVYGEVAHEFRRVVRDTDYFGYDMLAALRHLQETTPSEKLRDFLQDLVSVVESGGDVTGFLE
;
A
#
# COMPACT_ATOMS: atom_id res chain seq x y z
N MET A 1 -8.59 -8.80 -11.05
CA MET A 1 -9.51 -7.86 -11.73
C MET A 1 -9.00 -6.45 -11.50
N GLY A 2 -8.66 -5.71 -12.56
CA GLY A 2 -8.33 -4.29 -12.45
C GLY A 2 -9.56 -3.51 -11.98
N ILE A 3 -9.38 -2.64 -10.99
CA ILE A 3 -10.41 -1.68 -10.56
C ILE A 3 -10.02 -0.31 -11.09
N THR A 4 -10.98 0.45 -11.62
CA THR A 4 -10.74 1.84 -12.02
C THR A 4 -10.44 2.69 -10.78
N LEU A 5 -9.70 3.78 -10.98
CA LEU A 5 -9.34 4.72 -9.90
C LEU A 5 -10.58 5.19 -9.15
N ASP A 6 -11.62 5.58 -9.89
CA ASP A 6 -12.88 6.09 -9.32
C ASP A 6 -13.57 5.04 -8.45
N ARG A 7 -13.58 3.78 -8.90
CA ARG A 7 -14.16 2.67 -8.14
C ARG A 7 -13.36 2.38 -6.87
N TYR A 8 -12.04 2.55 -6.90
CA TYR A 8 -11.21 2.41 -5.71
C TYR A 8 -11.49 3.52 -4.70
N VAL A 9 -11.50 4.78 -5.14
CA VAL A 9 -11.77 5.93 -4.26
C VAL A 9 -13.17 5.85 -3.67
N MET A 10 -14.18 5.49 -4.48
CA MET A 10 -15.54 5.29 -4.00
C MET A 10 -15.61 4.18 -2.94
N ARG A 11 -14.95 3.04 -3.16
CA ARG A 11 -14.88 1.97 -2.17
C ARG A 11 -14.19 2.42 -0.89
N ALA A 12 -13.06 3.13 -1.01
CA ALA A 12 -12.34 3.67 0.14
C ALA A 12 -13.20 4.64 0.96
N LEU A 13 -14.00 5.48 0.27
CA LEU A 13 -14.94 6.40 0.91
C LEU A 13 -16.09 5.65 1.61
N LEU A 14 -16.67 4.64 0.95
CA LEU A 14 -17.72 3.82 1.57
C LEU A 14 -17.18 3.07 2.81
N THR A 15 -16.01 2.45 2.71
CA THR A 15 -15.41 1.74 3.84
C THR A 15 -15.01 2.68 4.97
N SER A 16 -14.54 3.89 4.65
CA SER A 16 -14.18 4.88 5.67
C SER A 16 -15.40 5.44 6.40
N VAL A 17 -16.51 5.69 5.69
CA VAL A 17 -17.78 6.11 6.30
C VAL A 17 -18.30 5.01 7.23
N LEU A 18 -18.32 3.75 6.78
CA LEU A 18 -18.75 2.63 7.63
C LEU A 18 -17.88 2.50 8.88
N PHE A 19 -16.57 2.62 8.74
CA PHE A 19 -15.64 2.62 9.87
C PHE A 19 -15.92 3.78 10.83
N GLY A 20 -16.16 4.98 10.31
CA GLY A 20 -16.57 6.14 11.10
C GLY A 20 -17.85 5.89 11.88
N VAL A 21 -18.89 5.32 11.25
CA VAL A 21 -20.17 4.99 11.91
C VAL A 21 -19.95 4.01 13.05
N ILE A 22 -19.15 2.96 12.83
CA ILE A 22 -18.82 1.97 13.87
C ILE A 22 -18.16 2.67 15.07
N TRP A 23 -17.15 3.50 14.84
CA TRP A 23 -16.46 4.22 15.92
C TRP A 23 -17.32 5.26 16.61
N ALA A 24 -18.24 5.90 15.90
CA ALA A 24 -19.20 6.83 16.48
C ALA A 24 -20.18 6.11 17.42
N VAL A 25 -20.71 4.95 16.99
CA VAL A 25 -21.60 4.12 17.81
C VAL A 25 -20.85 3.59 19.02
N VAL A 26 -19.64 3.07 18.85
CA VAL A 26 -18.79 2.61 19.97
C VAL A 26 -18.50 3.76 20.92
N GLY A 27 -18.11 4.93 20.41
CA GLY A 27 -17.84 6.13 21.21
C GLY A 27 -19.08 6.58 22.01
N PHE A 28 -20.24 6.58 21.38
CA PHE A 28 -21.52 6.89 22.03
C PHE A 28 -21.87 5.89 23.14
N LEU A 29 -21.76 4.58 22.86
CA LEU A 29 -22.02 3.52 23.84
C LEU A 29 -21.04 3.61 25.01
N VAL A 30 -19.75 3.83 24.74
CA VAL A 30 -18.75 4.02 25.79
C VAL A 30 -19.09 5.26 26.62
N MET A 31 -19.43 6.40 26.03
CA MET A 31 -19.81 7.60 26.81
C MET A 31 -21.10 7.41 27.63
N ARG A 32 -22.02 6.56 27.15
CA ARG A 32 -23.31 6.29 27.80
C ARG A 32 -23.22 5.27 28.94
N PHE A 33 -22.41 4.23 28.77
CA PHE A 33 -22.30 3.11 29.69
C PHE A 33 -21.01 3.09 30.51
N ALA A 34 -19.98 3.83 30.12
CA ALA A 34 -18.87 4.09 31.01
C ALA A 34 -19.43 4.82 32.21
N VAL A 35 -19.40 4.15 33.35
CA VAL A 35 -19.63 4.75 34.66
C VAL A 35 -18.51 5.76 34.84
N LEU A 36 -18.70 6.99 34.33
CA LEU A 36 -17.95 8.11 34.84
C LEU A 36 -18.30 8.13 36.33
N PRO A 37 -17.32 7.96 37.25
CA PRO A 37 -17.61 8.18 38.66
C PRO A 37 -18.24 9.56 38.72
N GLU A 38 -19.44 9.68 39.28
CA GLU A 38 -20.10 10.98 39.43
C GLU A 38 -19.06 11.90 40.08
N VAL A 39 -18.39 12.74 39.29
CA VAL A 39 -17.52 13.77 39.83
C VAL A 39 -18.50 14.80 40.36
N ARG A 40 -19.06 14.50 41.53
CA ARG A 40 -19.72 15.47 42.38
C ARG A 40 -18.61 16.41 42.80
N VAL A 41 -18.32 17.40 41.96
CA VAL A 41 -17.55 18.57 42.37
C VAL A 41 -18.42 19.23 43.44
N ARG A 42 -18.25 18.82 44.69
CA ARG A 42 -18.90 19.42 45.84
C ARG A 42 -18.16 20.73 46.08
N VAL A 43 -18.48 21.73 45.28
CA VAL A 43 -17.99 23.11 45.47
C VAL A 43 -18.53 23.55 46.84
N HIS A 44 -17.69 23.50 47.87
CA HIS A 44 -18.01 24.11 49.15
C HIS A 44 -17.99 25.62 48.96
N ASN A 45 -19.18 26.19 48.88
CA ASN A 45 -19.37 27.61 48.67
C ASN A 45 -19.24 28.35 50.00
N VAL A 46 -18.00 28.72 50.35
CA VAL A 46 -17.67 29.41 51.61
C VAL A 46 -18.27 30.83 51.66
N PHE A 47 -18.68 31.38 50.52
CA PHE A 47 -19.16 32.77 50.39
C PHE A 47 -20.69 32.91 50.28
N ALA A 48 -21.46 31.82 50.42
CA ALA A 48 -22.93 31.83 50.30
C ALA A 48 -23.49 32.52 49.02
N VAL A 49 -22.67 32.66 47.98
CA VAL A 49 -23.09 33.26 46.70
C VAL A 49 -23.96 32.25 45.98
N ARG A 50 -25.23 32.55 45.66
CA ARG A 50 -26.04 31.66 44.83
C ARG A 50 -25.48 31.63 43.40
N LEU A 51 -24.47 30.81 43.16
CA LEU A 51 -24.06 30.45 41.82
C LEU A 51 -25.22 29.65 41.22
N PRO A 52 -25.74 30.00 40.03
CA PRO A 52 -26.63 29.11 39.32
C PRO A 52 -25.87 27.80 39.12
N ALA A 53 -26.29 26.75 39.82
CA ALA A 53 -25.77 25.43 39.56
C ALA A 53 -26.05 25.16 38.08
N PHE A 54 -25.00 24.99 37.28
CA PHE A 54 -25.14 24.51 35.91
C PHE A 54 -25.56 23.04 36.01
N VAL A 55 -26.85 22.81 36.32
CA VAL A 55 -27.44 21.50 36.33
C VAL A 55 -27.57 21.15 34.84
N LEU A 56 -26.56 20.45 34.31
CA LEU A 56 -26.71 19.82 33.01
C LEU A 56 -27.96 18.94 33.10
N THR A 57 -29.04 19.37 32.45
CA THR A 57 -30.23 18.54 32.27
C THR A 57 -29.81 17.32 31.47
N ASP A 58 -30.43 16.15 31.70
CA ASP A 58 -30.16 14.93 30.92
C ASP A 58 -30.15 15.17 29.40
N ALA A 59 -30.99 16.10 28.93
CA ALA A 59 -31.02 16.56 27.54
C ALA A 59 -29.71 17.21 27.06
N SER A 60 -29.08 18.04 27.89
CA SER A 60 -27.80 18.70 27.57
C SER A 60 -26.61 17.72 27.57
N VAL A 61 -26.62 16.72 28.47
CA VAL A 61 -25.63 15.63 28.47
C VAL A 61 -25.77 14.76 27.24
N ALA A 62 -27.00 14.40 26.87
CA ALA A 62 -27.28 13.64 25.65
C ALA A 62 -26.85 14.40 24.38
N ALA A 63 -27.14 15.71 24.31
CA ALA A 63 -26.71 16.55 23.20
C ALA A 63 -25.18 16.61 23.07
N LEU A 64 -24.47 16.73 24.19
CA LEU A 64 -23.00 16.72 24.21
C LEU A 64 -22.43 15.36 23.78
N GLN A 65 -23.05 14.24 24.20
CA GLN A 65 -22.66 12.89 23.78
C GLN A 65 -22.84 12.69 22.27
N VAL A 66 -23.97 13.15 21.71
CA VAL A 66 -24.21 13.08 20.26
C VAL A 66 -23.19 13.93 19.50
N ALA A 67 -22.93 15.16 19.96
CA ALA A 67 -21.91 16.03 19.35
C ALA A 67 -20.51 15.40 19.40
N ALA A 68 -20.14 14.80 20.53
CA ALA A 68 -18.87 14.11 20.68
C ALA A 68 -18.77 12.86 19.78
N SER A 69 -19.85 12.07 19.65
CA SER A 69 -19.87 10.93 18.72
C SER A 69 -19.79 11.36 17.24
N ALA A 70 -20.41 12.51 16.89
CA ALA A 70 -20.31 13.07 15.55
C ALA A 70 -18.88 13.55 15.26
N LEU A 71 -18.18 14.10 16.26
CA LEU A 71 -16.77 14.44 16.12
C LEU A 71 -15.89 13.19 15.93
N ILE A 72 -16.13 12.13 16.72
CA ILE A 72 -15.45 10.83 16.57
C ILE A 72 -15.69 10.26 15.18
N PHE A 73 -16.93 10.32 14.68
CA PHE A 73 -17.27 9.90 13.32
C PHE A 73 -16.38 10.60 12.29
N VAL A 74 -16.32 11.93 12.31
CA VAL A 74 -15.56 12.72 11.33
C VAL A 74 -14.07 12.37 11.38
N ILE A 75 -13.49 12.31 12.59
CA ILE A 75 -12.07 12.00 12.77
C ILE A 75 -11.75 10.59 12.29
N ALA A 76 -12.54 9.59 12.72
CA ALA A 76 -12.31 8.19 12.37
C ALA A 76 -12.52 7.93 10.86
N ALA A 77 -13.58 8.51 10.27
CA ALA A 77 -13.84 8.39 8.84
C ALA A 77 -12.72 9.05 8.02
N TYR A 78 -12.27 10.25 8.41
CA TYR A 78 -11.19 10.94 7.72
C TYR A 78 -9.86 10.17 7.83
N ALA A 79 -9.50 9.68 9.02
CA ALA A 79 -8.30 8.87 9.23
C ALA A 79 -8.33 7.58 8.40
N ALA A 80 -9.47 6.86 8.39
CA ALA A 80 -9.62 5.66 7.59
C ALA A 80 -9.50 5.95 6.09
N PHE A 81 -10.10 7.05 5.61
CA PHE A 81 -9.99 7.44 4.21
C PHE A 81 -8.54 7.70 3.80
N LEU A 82 -7.78 8.44 4.62
CA LEU A 82 -6.35 8.67 4.38
C LEU A 82 -5.55 7.37 4.35
N PHE A 83 -5.83 6.46 5.28
CA PHE A 83 -5.19 5.14 5.33
C PHE A 83 -5.45 4.32 4.06
N PHE A 84 -6.72 4.16 3.66
CA PHE A 84 -7.06 3.42 2.45
C PHE A 84 -6.53 4.11 1.18
N ARG A 85 -6.45 5.43 1.14
CA ARG A 85 -5.81 6.15 0.04
C ARG A 85 -4.30 5.89 -0.04
N ALA A 86 -3.61 5.80 1.10
CA ALA A 86 -2.17 5.56 1.15
C ALA A 86 -1.78 4.08 0.92
N TYR A 87 -2.69 3.15 1.20
CA TYR A 87 -2.45 1.71 1.15
C TYR A 87 -1.85 1.20 -0.18
N PRO A 88 -2.31 1.60 -1.38
CA PRO A 88 -1.71 1.12 -2.64
C PRO A 88 -0.27 1.59 -2.83
N SER A 89 0.05 2.80 -2.36
CA SER A 89 1.41 3.33 -2.42
C SER A 89 2.35 2.53 -1.52
N LEU A 90 1.89 2.14 -0.32
CA LEU A 90 2.63 1.26 0.58
C LEU A 90 2.89 -0.11 -0.06
N LEU A 91 1.87 -0.71 -0.68
CA LEU A 91 2.03 -1.97 -1.41
C LEU A 91 3.06 -1.84 -2.55
N LYS A 92 3.00 -0.76 -3.34
CA LYS A 92 3.97 -0.50 -4.42
C LYS A 92 5.40 -0.41 -3.86
N LYS A 93 5.59 0.32 -2.77
CA LYS A 93 6.90 0.46 -2.11
C LYS A 93 7.43 -0.86 -1.57
N ASN A 94 6.57 -1.67 -0.94
CA ASN A 94 6.97 -2.99 -0.43
C ASN A 94 7.40 -3.92 -1.56
N ARG A 95 6.68 -3.95 -2.69
CA ARG A 95 7.09 -4.70 -3.89
C ARG A 95 8.43 -4.21 -4.44
N ALA A 96 8.60 -2.89 -4.58
CA ALA A 96 9.85 -2.30 -5.04
C ALA A 96 11.04 -2.66 -4.13
N ALA A 97 10.84 -2.65 -2.80
CA ALA A 97 11.85 -3.07 -1.83
C ALA A 97 12.22 -4.56 -1.98
N GLY A 98 11.22 -5.43 -2.17
CA GLY A 98 11.45 -6.86 -2.43
C GLY A 98 12.27 -7.12 -3.69
N ILE A 99 11.97 -6.40 -4.79
CA ILE A 99 12.76 -6.46 -6.03
C ILE A 99 14.20 -6.02 -5.76
N ASN A 100 14.38 -4.84 -5.16
CA ASN A 100 15.70 -4.25 -4.94
C ASN A 100 16.62 -5.12 -4.08
N LEU A 101 16.06 -5.87 -3.14
CA LEU A 101 16.82 -6.72 -2.23
C LEU A 101 17.42 -7.95 -2.92
N LEU A 102 16.72 -8.52 -3.92
CA LEU A 102 17.14 -9.74 -4.61
C LEU A 102 17.67 -9.48 -6.02
N LEU A 103 17.58 -8.24 -6.52
CA LEU A 103 17.99 -7.88 -7.88
C LEU A 103 19.43 -8.26 -8.19
N HIS A 104 20.38 -7.95 -7.28
CA HIS A 104 21.78 -8.28 -7.49
C HIS A 104 22.02 -9.79 -7.63
N ASN A 105 21.39 -10.61 -6.79
CA ASN A 105 21.51 -12.07 -6.85
C ASN A 105 20.91 -12.63 -8.15
N ALA A 106 19.79 -12.06 -8.62
CA ALA A 106 19.18 -12.45 -9.87
C ALA A 106 20.07 -12.07 -11.07
N VAL A 107 20.66 -10.87 -11.08
CA VAL A 107 21.59 -10.43 -12.13
C VAL A 107 22.83 -11.33 -12.17
N ALA A 108 23.41 -11.69 -11.02
CA ALA A 108 24.53 -12.62 -10.96
C ALA A 108 24.18 -14.01 -11.53
N TYR A 109 22.95 -14.48 -11.31
CA TYR A 109 22.47 -15.72 -11.93
C TYR A 109 22.27 -15.59 -13.45
N ILE A 110 21.71 -14.47 -13.91
CA ILE A 110 21.57 -14.16 -15.34
C ILE A 110 22.94 -14.13 -16.01
N TYR A 111 23.93 -13.48 -15.39
CA TYR A 111 25.32 -13.47 -15.82
C TYR A 111 25.88 -14.90 -15.94
N ALA A 112 25.77 -15.70 -14.88
CA ALA A 112 26.31 -17.05 -14.86
C ALA A 112 25.72 -17.94 -15.95
N MET A 113 24.40 -17.86 -16.16
CA MET A 113 23.72 -18.61 -17.21
C MET A 113 24.11 -18.11 -18.61
N ARG A 114 24.21 -16.79 -18.80
CA ARG A 114 24.60 -16.20 -20.09
C ARG A 114 26.04 -16.56 -20.46
N ARG A 115 26.95 -16.49 -19.49
CA ARG A 115 28.34 -16.96 -19.62
C ARG A 115 28.43 -18.46 -19.91
N GLY A 116 27.46 -19.24 -19.40
CA GLY A 116 27.27 -20.65 -19.74
C GLY A 116 26.74 -20.91 -21.15
N GLY A 117 26.45 -19.86 -21.93
CA GLY A 117 25.98 -19.95 -23.31
C GLY A 117 24.47 -20.05 -23.46
N ALA A 118 23.70 -19.92 -22.38
CA ALA A 118 22.24 -19.95 -22.46
C ALA A 118 21.68 -18.74 -23.22
N GLU A 119 20.56 -18.96 -23.90
CA GLU A 119 19.81 -17.92 -24.61
C GLU A 119 19.01 -17.05 -23.63
N MET A 120 18.89 -15.75 -23.88
CA MET A 120 18.29 -14.78 -22.94
C MET A 120 16.89 -15.17 -22.46
N MET A 121 16.03 -15.65 -23.37
CA MET A 121 14.68 -16.09 -23.01
C MET A 121 14.68 -17.36 -22.14
N GLU A 122 15.65 -18.25 -22.31
CA GLU A 122 15.79 -19.43 -21.44
C GLU A 122 16.21 -19.00 -20.02
N ILE A 123 17.12 -18.03 -19.93
CA ILE A 123 17.55 -17.45 -18.65
C ILE A 123 16.36 -16.80 -17.94
N PHE A 124 15.56 -15.98 -18.64
CA PHE A 124 14.38 -15.34 -18.07
C PHE A 124 13.32 -16.36 -17.62
N ARG A 125 13.13 -17.45 -18.36
CA ARG A 125 12.25 -18.57 -17.94
C ARG A 125 12.77 -19.24 -16.67
N SER A 126 14.07 -19.45 -16.56
CA SER A 126 14.69 -20.02 -15.36
C SER A 126 14.49 -19.11 -14.13
N VAL A 127 14.82 -17.82 -14.25
CA VAL A 127 14.59 -16.84 -13.17
C VAL A 127 13.12 -16.76 -12.78
N ALA A 128 12.21 -16.77 -13.76
CA ALA A 128 10.76 -16.74 -13.51
C ALA A 128 10.21 -17.98 -12.80
N GLY A 129 10.87 -19.14 -12.98
CA GLY A 129 10.58 -20.40 -12.30
C GLY A 129 11.00 -20.40 -10.84
N GLU A 130 12.13 -19.76 -10.53
CA GLU A 130 12.76 -19.78 -9.20
C GLU A 130 12.26 -18.67 -8.26
N ALA A 131 10.94 -18.56 -8.09
CA ALA A 131 10.33 -17.54 -7.21
C ALA A 131 10.66 -17.72 -5.73
N GLN A 132 11.00 -18.94 -5.30
CA GLN A 132 11.44 -19.20 -3.92
C GLN A 132 12.82 -18.61 -3.62
N VAL A 133 13.66 -18.43 -4.66
CA VAL A 133 15.04 -17.91 -4.53
C VAL A 133 15.08 -16.41 -4.84
N TYR A 134 14.45 -15.98 -5.93
CA TYR A 134 14.54 -14.59 -6.41
C TYR A 134 13.31 -13.73 -6.11
N GLY A 135 12.29 -14.29 -5.45
CA GLY A 135 11.14 -13.56 -4.92
C GLY A 135 10.44 -12.68 -5.95
N GLU A 136 10.32 -11.39 -5.66
CA GLU A 136 9.62 -10.43 -6.51
C GLU A 136 10.32 -10.22 -7.87
N VAL A 137 11.63 -10.43 -7.96
CA VAL A 137 12.37 -10.36 -9.23
C VAL A 137 11.91 -11.46 -10.18
N ALA A 138 11.75 -12.69 -9.68
CA ALA A 138 11.18 -13.79 -10.47
C ALA A 138 9.77 -13.46 -10.97
N HIS A 139 8.96 -12.79 -10.14
CA HIS A 139 7.62 -12.35 -10.55
C HIS A 139 7.64 -11.27 -11.63
N GLU A 140 8.61 -10.36 -11.64
CA GLU A 140 8.78 -9.39 -12.71
C GLU A 140 9.25 -10.07 -14.02
N PHE A 141 10.25 -10.96 -13.97
CA PHE A 141 10.67 -11.72 -15.17
C PHE A 141 9.59 -12.68 -15.69
N ARG A 142 8.71 -13.19 -14.81
CA ARG A 142 7.54 -13.96 -15.23
C ARG A 142 6.59 -13.15 -16.10
N ARG A 143 6.55 -11.81 -15.96
CA ARG A 143 5.78 -10.95 -16.87
C ARG A 143 6.41 -10.91 -18.25
N VAL A 144 7.73 -10.82 -18.35
CA VAL A 144 8.45 -10.88 -19.63
C VAL A 144 8.20 -12.20 -20.34
N VAL A 145 8.31 -13.32 -19.62
CA VAL A 145 8.00 -14.66 -20.15
C VAL A 145 6.54 -14.75 -20.57
N ARG A 146 5.60 -14.23 -19.78
CA ARG A 146 4.18 -14.24 -20.13
C ARG A 146 3.91 -13.41 -21.38
N ASP A 147 4.52 -12.23 -21.48
CA ASP A 147 4.28 -11.29 -22.57
C ASP A 147 4.84 -11.81 -23.89
N THR A 148 5.95 -12.52 -23.84
CA THR A 148 6.51 -13.24 -25.01
C THR A 148 5.71 -14.51 -25.35
N ASP A 149 5.51 -15.42 -24.39
CA ASP A 149 4.93 -16.74 -24.67
C ASP A 149 3.40 -16.71 -24.93
N TYR A 150 2.65 -15.80 -24.29
CA TYR A 150 1.18 -15.74 -24.42
C TYR A 150 0.67 -14.55 -25.23
N PHE A 151 1.34 -13.39 -25.15
CA PHE A 151 0.91 -12.19 -25.88
C PHE A 151 1.68 -11.99 -27.19
N GLY A 152 2.68 -12.83 -27.49
CA GLY A 152 3.44 -12.81 -28.74
C GLY A 152 4.33 -11.59 -28.89
N TYR A 153 4.70 -10.93 -27.78
CA TYR A 153 5.62 -9.81 -27.82
C TYR A 153 7.01 -10.30 -28.18
N ASP A 154 7.78 -9.50 -28.91
CA ASP A 154 9.21 -9.76 -29.02
C ASP A 154 9.91 -9.52 -27.67
N MET A 155 11.11 -10.09 -27.49
CA MET A 155 11.84 -10.00 -26.22
C MET A 155 12.12 -8.55 -25.81
N LEU A 156 12.49 -7.68 -26.76
CA LEU A 156 12.82 -6.28 -26.49
C LEU A 156 11.57 -5.49 -26.08
N ALA A 157 10.45 -5.70 -26.78
CA ALA A 157 9.14 -5.14 -26.46
C ALA A 157 8.65 -5.59 -25.09
N ALA A 158 8.83 -6.86 -24.73
CA ALA A 158 8.48 -7.38 -23.41
C ALA A 158 9.35 -6.76 -22.29
N LEU A 159 10.65 -6.58 -22.52
CA LEU A 159 11.55 -5.90 -21.58
C LEU A 159 11.20 -4.42 -21.42
N ARG A 160 10.90 -3.71 -22.52
CA ARG A 160 10.43 -2.32 -22.50
C ARG A 160 9.09 -2.18 -21.76
N HIS A 161 8.15 -3.10 -21.98
CA HIS A 161 6.89 -3.12 -21.24
C HIS A 161 7.10 -3.37 -19.74
N LEU A 162 8.05 -4.24 -19.37
CA LEU A 162 8.41 -4.43 -17.97
C LEU A 162 9.05 -3.16 -17.37
N GLN A 163 9.95 -2.50 -18.12
CA GLN A 163 10.60 -1.24 -17.72
C GLN A 163 9.57 -0.15 -17.40
N GLU A 164 8.49 -0.04 -18.18
CA GLU A 164 7.43 0.95 -17.96
C GLU A 164 6.51 0.64 -16.76
N THR A 165 6.37 -0.66 -16.41
CA THR A 165 5.37 -1.11 -15.42
C THR A 165 5.96 -1.52 -14.07
N THR A 166 7.28 -1.72 -13.98
CA THR A 166 7.96 -2.12 -12.74
C THR A 166 7.88 -1.02 -11.67
N PRO A 167 7.65 -1.37 -10.39
CA PRO A 167 7.66 -0.39 -9.31
C PRO A 167 9.07 -0.03 -8.84
N SER A 168 10.12 -0.75 -9.26
CA SER A 168 11.52 -0.56 -8.84
C SER A 168 12.29 0.28 -9.85
N GLU A 169 12.88 1.39 -9.39
CA GLU A 169 13.77 2.22 -10.21
C GLU A 169 15.05 1.47 -10.58
N LYS A 170 15.67 0.74 -9.66
CA LYS A 170 16.89 -0.03 -9.95
C LYS A 170 16.68 -1.09 -11.03
N LEU A 171 15.56 -1.81 -10.99
CA LEU A 171 15.23 -2.80 -12.02
C LEU A 171 14.93 -2.10 -13.35
N ARG A 172 14.21 -0.97 -13.32
CA ARG A 172 13.95 -0.16 -14.53
C ARG A 172 15.27 0.26 -15.20
N ASP A 173 16.22 0.76 -14.43
CA ASP A 173 17.49 1.26 -14.95
C ASP A 173 18.32 0.09 -15.51
N PHE A 174 18.39 -1.05 -14.80
CA PHE A 174 19.01 -2.27 -15.32
C PHE A 174 18.40 -2.75 -16.65
N LEU A 175 17.07 -2.77 -16.74
CA LEU A 175 16.37 -3.18 -17.97
C LEU A 175 16.63 -2.21 -19.12
N GLN A 176 16.70 -0.91 -18.84
CA GLN A 176 17.01 0.11 -19.83
C GLN A 176 18.40 -0.10 -20.44
N ASP A 177 19.39 -0.33 -19.58
CA ASP A 177 20.77 -0.58 -20.01
C ASP A 177 20.87 -1.91 -20.77
N LEU A 178 20.21 -2.96 -20.28
CA LEU A 178 20.17 -4.26 -20.95
C LEU A 178 19.57 -4.16 -22.37
N VAL A 179 18.43 -3.47 -22.52
CA VAL A 179 17.80 -3.24 -23.83
C VAL A 179 18.74 -2.48 -24.76
N SER A 180 19.43 -1.46 -24.26
CA SER A 180 20.40 -0.67 -25.05
C SER A 180 21.57 -1.53 -25.56
N VAL A 181 22.12 -2.40 -24.72
CA VAL A 181 23.21 -3.32 -25.11
C VAL A 181 22.74 -4.33 -26.15
N VAL A 182 21.55 -4.90 -25.96
CA VAL A 182 20.98 -5.86 -26.93
C VAL A 182 20.69 -5.21 -28.29
N GLU A 183 20.12 -3.99 -28.31
CA GLU A 183 19.80 -3.28 -29.56
C GLU A 183 21.04 -2.84 -30.34
N SER A 184 22.11 -2.46 -29.64
CA SER A 184 23.39 -2.10 -30.25
C SER A 184 24.21 -3.31 -30.71
N GLY A 185 23.77 -4.54 -30.41
CA GLY A 185 24.52 -5.77 -30.67
C GLY A 185 25.79 -5.87 -29.82
N GLY A 186 25.84 -5.18 -28.68
CA GLY A 186 26.96 -5.18 -27.76
C GLY A 186 27.12 -6.49 -26.97
N ASP A 187 28.19 -6.57 -26.18
CA ASP A 187 28.44 -7.74 -25.34
C ASP A 187 27.57 -7.71 -24.08
N VAL A 188 26.45 -8.43 -24.14
CA VAL A 188 25.54 -8.63 -22.99
C VAL A 188 26.24 -9.30 -21.82
N THR A 189 27.20 -10.21 -22.07
CA THR A 189 27.88 -10.93 -20.98
C THR A 189 28.79 -9.99 -20.21
N GLY A 190 29.56 -9.16 -20.92
CA GLY A 190 30.40 -8.12 -20.31
C GLY A 190 29.61 -7.02 -19.59
N PHE A 191 28.36 -6.74 -20.01
CA PHE A 191 27.48 -5.83 -19.28
C PHE A 191 26.97 -6.41 -17.94
N LEU A 192 26.78 -7.73 -17.88
CA LEU A 192 26.22 -8.40 -16.72
C LEU A 192 27.25 -8.72 -15.61
N GLU A 193 28.55 -8.50 -15.87
CA GLU A 193 29.66 -8.66 -14.92
C GLU A 193 29.74 -7.50 -13.91
#